data_AF-A0A8T0ME09-F1
#
_entry.id   AF-A0A8T0ME09-F1
#
_cell.length_a   1.000
_cell.length_b   1.000
_cell.length_c   1.000
_cell.angle_alpha   90.00
_cell.angle_beta   90.00
_cell.angle_gamma   90.00
#
_symmetry.space_group_name_H-M   'P 1'
#
loop_
_entity.id
_entity.type
_entity.pdbx_description
1 polymer ?
#
loop_
_entity_poly.entity_id
_entity_poly.type
_entity_poly.pdbx_seq_one_letter_code
_entity_poly.pdbx_strand_id
1 'polypeptide(L)'
;MAETVDFASGDAAAWRAALAAYDRRLEALDKPDLVAVDFFYRNDLPALLRGRDPDPFIAKPELARLLQWKLSRGKWRDRSANSSGG
;
A
#
# COMPACT_ATOMS: atom_id res chain seq x y z
N MET A 1 9.86 -30.57 -4.64
CA MET A 1 8.64 -30.32 -3.85
C MET A 1 8.34 -28.83 -4.01
N ALA A 2 7.35 -28.45 -4.82
CA ALA A 2 6.97 -27.04 -4.97
C ALA A 2 6.02 -26.69 -3.82
N GLU A 3 6.39 -25.70 -3.00
CA GLU A 3 5.48 -25.14 -1.99
C GLU A 3 4.30 -24.50 -2.71
N THR A 4 3.15 -25.17 -2.69
CA THR A 4 1.89 -24.58 -3.11
C THR A 4 1.46 -23.61 -2.01
N VAL A 5 1.58 -22.32 -2.30
CA VAL A 5 1.02 -21.27 -1.43
C VAL A 5 -0.49 -21.51 -1.37
N ASP A 6 -0.98 -21.94 -0.21
CA ASP A 6 -2.39 -22.23 0.01
C ASP A 6 -3.12 -20.90 0.21
N PHE A 7 -3.69 -20.39 -0.87
CA PHE A 7 -4.48 -19.17 -0.82
C PHE A 7 -5.86 -19.49 -0.25
N ALA A 8 -6.32 -18.70 0.71
CA ALA A 8 -7.66 -18.85 1.31
C ALA A 8 -8.81 -18.79 0.29
N SER A 9 -8.56 -18.31 -0.93
CA SER A 9 -9.45 -18.43 -2.07
C SER A 9 -8.67 -18.37 -3.38
N GLY A 10 -8.93 -19.31 -4.28
CA GLY A 10 -8.51 -19.26 -5.69
C GLY A 10 -9.55 -18.61 -6.61
N ASP A 11 -10.67 -18.12 -6.07
CA ASP A 11 -11.75 -17.54 -6.85
C ASP A 11 -11.44 -16.11 -7.30
N ALA A 12 -11.22 -15.94 -8.61
CA ALA A 12 -10.98 -14.65 -9.23
C ALA A 12 -12.11 -13.64 -9.00
N ALA A 13 -13.37 -14.09 -8.85
CA ALA A 13 -14.49 -13.20 -8.58
C ALA A 13 -14.41 -12.61 -7.16
N ALA A 14 -14.11 -13.45 -6.16
CA ALA A 14 -13.86 -13.01 -4.79
C ALA A 14 -12.70 -11.99 -4.71
N TRP A 15 -11.59 -12.23 -5.43
CA TRP A 15 -10.47 -11.29 -5.50
C TRP A 15 -10.86 -9.94 -6.13
N ARG A 16 -11.62 -9.96 -7.23
CA ARG A 16 -12.13 -8.73 -7.85
C ARG A 16 -13.06 -7.95 -6.93
N ALA A 17 -13.96 -8.63 -6.23
CA ALA A 17 -14.85 -8.00 -5.26
C ALA A 17 -14.07 -7.38 -4.09
N ALA A 18 -13.06 -8.09 -3.57
CA ALA A 18 -12.20 -7.58 -2.51
C ALA A 18 -11.38 -6.36 -2.96
N LEU A 19 -10.89 -6.35 -4.21
CA LEU A 19 -10.18 -5.22 -4.80
C LEU A 19 -11.11 -4.02 -5.00
N ALA A 20 -12.34 -4.22 -5.48
CA ALA A 20 -13.33 -3.16 -5.63
C ALA A 20 -13.77 -2.55 -4.28
N ALA A 21 -13.74 -3.36 -3.21
CA ALA A 21 -14.03 -2.89 -1.86
C ALA A 21 -12.84 -2.20 -1.17
N TYR A 22 -11.65 -2.19 -1.78
CA TYR A 22 -10.44 -1.66 -1.17
C TYR A 22 -10.56 -0.17 -0.83
N ASP A 23 -11.04 0.65 -1.77
CA ASP A 23 -11.14 2.10 -1.58
C ASP A 23 -12.10 2.42 -0.42
N ARG A 24 -13.25 1.76 -0.36
CA ARG A 24 -14.20 1.88 0.75
C ARG A 24 -13.61 1.48 2.10
N ARG A 25 -12.79 0.42 2.13
CA ARG A 25 -12.09 -0.01 3.36
C ARG A 25 -11.02 0.99 3.76
N LEU A 26 -10.35 1.62 2.80
CA LEU A 26 -9.35 2.64 3.04
C LEU A 26 -9.98 3.92 3.58
N GLU A 27 -11.10 4.34 3.01
CA GLU A 27 -11.93 5.46 3.51
C GLU A 27 -12.44 5.18 4.93
N ALA A 28 -12.86 3.95 5.22
CA ALA A 28 -13.32 3.55 6.55
C ALA A 28 -12.23 3.60 7.64
N LEU A 29 -10.94 3.76 7.29
CA LEU A 29 -9.86 3.99 8.26
C LEU A 29 -9.82 5.42 8.79
N ASP A 30 -10.67 6.32 8.27
CA ASP A 30 -10.78 7.73 8.65
C ASP A 30 -9.43 8.48 8.65
N LYS A 31 -8.58 8.13 7.68
CA LYS A 31 -7.25 8.72 7.46
C LYS A 31 -7.18 9.36 6.08
N PRO A 32 -7.66 10.61 5.92
CA PRO A 32 -7.69 11.26 4.61
C PRO A 32 -6.31 11.39 3.96
N ASP A 33 -5.27 11.63 4.76
CA ASP A 33 -3.89 11.68 4.28
C ASP A 33 -3.41 10.35 3.70
N LEU A 34 -3.87 9.23 4.27
CA LEU A 34 -3.53 7.88 3.79
C LEU A 34 -4.18 7.60 2.43
N VAL A 35 -5.43 8.03 2.23
CA VAL A 35 -6.15 7.86 0.96
C VAL A 35 -5.42 8.56 -0.17
N ALA A 36 -5.00 9.82 0.04
CA ALA A 36 -4.29 10.60 -0.96
C ALA A 36 -2.93 9.99 -1.35
N VAL A 37 -2.12 9.59 -0.35
CA VAL A 37 -0.79 9.00 -0.62
C VAL A 37 -0.87 7.57 -1.15
N ASP A 38 -1.93 6.81 -0.83
CA ASP A 38 -2.17 5.47 -1.39
C ASP A 38 -2.61 5.54 -2.85
N PHE A 39 -3.46 6.51 -3.19
CA PHE A 39 -3.83 6.78 -4.58
C PHE A 39 -2.61 7.15 -5.43
N PHE A 40 -1.75 8.04 -4.93
CA PHE A 40 -0.50 8.40 -5.59
C PHE A 40 0.40 7.18 -5.84
N TYR A 41 0.53 6.30 -4.84
CA TYR A 41 1.32 5.08 -4.96
C TYR A 41 0.77 4.11 -6.02
N ARG A 42 -0.56 3.91 -6.07
CA ARG A 42 -1.21 2.94 -6.96
C ARG A 42 -1.37 3.42 -8.40
N ASN A 43 -1.62 4.71 -8.60
CA ASN A 43 -1.99 5.26 -9.90
C ASN A 43 -0.90 6.14 -10.51
N ASP A 44 -0.41 7.12 -9.74
CA ASP A 44 0.47 8.16 -10.27
C ASP A 44 1.91 7.66 -10.43
N LEU A 45 2.46 6.96 -9.43
CA LEU A 45 3.84 6.48 -9.46
C LEU A 45 4.11 5.53 -10.65
N PRO A 46 3.27 4.51 -10.94
CA PRO A 46 3.48 3.66 -12.11
C PRO A 46 3.32 4.41 -13.44
N ALA A 47 2.50 5.46 -13.50
CA ALA A 47 2.38 6.29 -14.69
C ALA A 47 3.64 7.15 -14.90
N LEU A 48 4.16 7.76 -13.84
CA LEU A 48 5.39 8.56 -13.86
C LEU A 48 6.62 7.74 -14.24
N LEU A 49 6.75 6.52 -13.71
CA LEU A 49 7.85 5.61 -14.06
C LEU A 49 7.80 5.19 -15.53
N ARG A 50 6.62 4.87 -16.05
CA ARG A 50 6.44 4.51 -17.47
C ARG A 50 6.73 5.67 -18.41
N GLY A 51 6.52 6.92 -17.98
CA GLY A 51 6.85 8.11 -18.75
C GLY A 51 8.35 8.40 -18.87
N ARG A 52 9.21 7.66 -18.14
CA ARG A 52 10.68 7.87 -18.09
C ARG A 52 11.47 6.81 -18.85
N ASP A 53 10.82 6.11 -19.78
CA ASP A 53 11.48 5.17 -20.68
C ASP A 53 12.62 5.86 -21.46
N PRO A 54 13.81 5.25 -21.60
CA PRO A 54 14.17 3.86 -21.26
C PRO A 54 14.66 3.62 -19.82
N ASP A 55 14.91 4.68 -19.03
CA ASP A 55 15.49 4.57 -17.69
C ASP A 55 14.48 5.00 -16.61
N PRO A 56 13.62 4.09 -16.11
CA PRO A 56 12.68 4.41 -15.04
C PRO A 56 13.43 4.72 -13.74
N PHE A 57 13.45 6.00 -13.35
CA PHE A 57 14.03 6.44 -12.08
C PHE A 57 12.97 7.05 -11.16
N ILE A 58 13.18 6.93 -9.85
CA ILE A 58 12.40 7.63 -8.83
C ILE A 58 13.12 8.92 -8.46
N ALA A 59 12.43 10.05 -8.60
CA ALA A 59 12.95 11.35 -8.23
C ALA A 59 12.79 11.58 -6.72
N LYS A 60 13.63 12.45 -6.13
CA LYS A 60 13.55 12.85 -4.71
C LYS A 60 12.12 13.20 -4.21
N PRO A 61 11.29 13.98 -4.93
CA PRO A 61 9.93 14.29 -4.45
C PRO A 61 9.00 13.07 -4.43
N GLU A 62 9.15 12.14 -5.35
CA GLU A 62 8.38 10.89 -5.40
C GLU A 62 8.80 9.96 -4.27
N LEU A 63 10.11 9.87 -4.01
CA LEU A 63 10.66 9.13 -2.88
C LEU A 63 10.13 9.68 -1.54
N ALA A 64 10.04 11.00 -1.39
CA ALA A 64 9.48 11.62 -0.19
C ALA A 64 8.00 11.24 0.01
N ARG A 65 7.19 11.26 -1.05
CA ARG A 65 5.78 10.80 -1.01
C ARG A 65 5.64 9.32 -0.74
N LEU A 66 6.52 8.49 -1.31
CA LEU A 66 6.59 7.06 -1.02
C LEU A 66 6.91 6.78 0.45
N LEU A 67 7.86 7.52 1.00
CA LEU A 67 8.20 7.43 2.42
C LEU A 67 7.02 7.89 3.29
N GLN A 68 6.33 8.96 2.90
CA GLN A 68 5.11 9.41 3.57
C GLN A 68 4.03 8.31 3.55
N TRP A 69 3.75 7.71 2.39
CA TRP A 69 2.82 6.57 2.28
C TRP A 69 3.22 5.42 3.19
N LYS A 70 4.51 5.05 3.19
CA LYS A 70 5.04 3.96 4.03
C LYS A 70 4.87 4.24 5.52
N LEU A 71 5.11 5.48 5.96
CA LEU A 71 4.93 5.90 7.36
C LEU A 71 3.45 6.01 7.75
N SER A 72 2.60 6.51 6.84
CA SER A 72 1.15 6.64 7.04
C SER A 72 0.41 5.30 7.12
N ARG A 73 0.88 4.28 6.38
CA ARG A 73 0.34 2.90 6.41
C ARG A 73 0.51 2.22 7.77
N GLY A 74 1.48 2.63 8.57
CA GLY A 74 1.53 2.26 9.98
C GLY A 74 2.92 2.01 10.54
N LYS A 75 3.10 2.53 11.76
CA LYS A 75 4.06 2.10 12.78
C LYS A 75 4.10 0.57 12.80
N TRP A 76 5.17 -0.02 12.26
CA TRP A 76 5.45 -1.44 12.37
C TRP A 76 5.50 -1.80 13.86
N ARG A 77 4.42 -2.36 14.40
CA ARG A 77 4.42 -2.87 15.78
C ARG A 77 5.05 -4.25 15.74
N ASP A 78 6.37 -4.30 15.71
CA ASP A 78 7.04 -5.45 16.30
C ASP A 78 6.62 -5.50 17.76
N ARG A 79 6.02 -6.61 18.18
CA ARG A 79 5.43 -6.81 19.49
C ARG A 79 6.54 -7.01 20.54
N SER A 80 7.41 -6.03 20.71
CA SER A 80 8.47 -6.03 21.70
C SER A 80 8.73 -4.61 22.20
N ALA A 81 7.84 -4.07 23.04
CA ALA A 81 8.21 -3.17 24.14
C ALA A 81 6.97 -2.73 24.94
N ASN A 82 6.79 -3.42 26.06
CA ASN A 82 6.47 -2.88 27.38
C ASN A 82 5.11 -2.21 27.64
N SER A 83 4.38 -2.86 28.56
CA SER A 83 3.52 -2.21 29.54
C SER A 83 4.27 -1.10 30.28
N SER A 84 3.80 0.15 30.20
CA SER A 84 4.03 1.15 31.24
C SER A 84 3.10 2.35 31.07
N GLY A 85 2.29 2.59 32.10
CA GLY A 85 1.66 3.88 32.40
C GLY A 85 0.28 4.09 31.76
N GLY A 86 -0.82 4.20 32.52
CA GLY A 86 -0.97 4.28 33.98
C GLY A 86 -2.42 4.16 34.39
#